data_AF-A0A2V5PA08-F1
#
_entry.id   AF-A0A2V5PA08-F1
#
_cell.length_a   1.000
_cell.length_b   1.000
_cell.length_c   1.000
_cell.angle_alpha   90.00
_cell.angle_beta   90.00
_cell.angle_gamma   90.00
#
_symmetry.space_group_name_H-M   'P 1'
#
loop_
_entity.id
_entity.type
_entity.pdbx_description
1 polymer ?
#
loop_
_entity_poly.entity_id
_entity_poly.type
_entity_poly.pdbx_seq_one_letter_code
_entity_poly.pdbx_strand_id
1 'polypeptide(L)'
;MTLIGRHDNSFANLRRAAKAGRRHGAVGYLNTEWGDGGHPQPLAVSYLPYLMGAGLSWCSDSFEEGLMAPVLSRDVFYDPTQRMAKAALGLGLAHRTLNHYAPNVTPLGAVIAAPPPRLRELVCRDGLKYYTRIPEQNIRRALEEVERQRALLSGARPGTRAAEILALELDLAARMAAQSCKIMLWQQALAAGKEGLARRLAGRGMRELRELDGDFRRYWPLRNKGTTEKSSAFLGWRREDYRRGVLHFPLPVM
;
A
#
# COMPACT_ATOMS: atom_id res chain seq x y z
N MET A 1 -8.33 -3.23 -3.27
CA MET A 1 -6.92 -3.54 -3.04
C MET A 1 -6.16 -2.36 -2.45
N THR A 2 -5.37 -2.62 -1.41
CA THR A 2 -4.42 -1.68 -0.79
C THR A 2 -3.07 -2.38 -0.65
N LEU A 3 -1.98 -1.63 -0.53
CA LEU A 3 -0.64 -2.20 -0.30
C LEU A 3 -0.07 -1.78 1.05
N ILE A 4 -0.37 -0.55 1.46
CA ILE A 4 0.10 0.06 2.70
C ILE A 4 -1.07 0.40 3.63
N GLY A 5 -2.25 -0.18 3.40
CA GLY A 5 -3.47 0.06 4.17
C GLY A 5 -4.30 1.25 3.70
N ARG A 6 -5.44 1.44 4.38
CA ARG A 6 -6.35 2.58 4.28
C ARG A 6 -6.92 2.84 5.69
N HIS A 7 -6.03 3.29 6.57
CA HIS A 7 -6.23 3.16 8.01
C HIS A 7 -7.39 3.97 8.54
N ASP A 8 -7.68 5.13 7.97
CA ASP A 8 -8.84 5.91 8.34
C ASP A 8 -10.17 5.19 8.10
N ASN A 9 -10.30 4.55 6.93
CA ASN A 9 -11.47 3.75 6.60
C ASN A 9 -11.56 2.51 7.50
N SER A 10 -10.46 1.77 7.68
CA SER A 10 -10.47 0.59 8.55
C SER A 10 -10.78 0.97 9.99
N PHE A 11 -10.18 2.02 10.53
CA PHE A 11 -10.37 2.43 11.93
C PHE A 11 -11.80 2.93 12.16
N ALA A 12 -12.38 3.68 11.21
CA ALA A 12 -13.77 4.11 11.30
C ALA A 12 -14.73 2.90 11.26
N ASN A 13 -14.47 1.94 10.37
CA ASN A 13 -15.27 0.72 10.26
C ASN A 13 -15.18 -0.12 11.54
N LEU A 14 -13.98 -0.30 12.10
CA LEU A 14 -13.80 -1.06 13.34
C LEU A 14 -14.59 -0.47 14.51
N ARG A 15 -14.54 0.86 14.69
CA ARG A 15 -15.32 1.54 15.75
C ARG A 15 -16.82 1.39 15.54
N ARG A 16 -17.30 1.59 14.30
CA ARG A 16 -18.72 1.45 13.95
C ARG A 16 -19.21 0.03 14.19
N ALA A 17 -18.42 -0.98 13.82
CA ALA A 17 -18.73 -2.38 14.06
C ALA A 17 -18.82 -2.69 15.56
N ALA A 18 -17.89 -2.19 16.38
CA ALA A 18 -17.91 -2.41 17.83
C ALA A 18 -19.16 -1.79 18.48
N LYS A 19 -19.47 -0.54 18.12
CA LYS A 19 -20.66 0.17 18.62
C LYS A 19 -21.96 -0.53 18.21
N ALA A 20 -22.06 -0.94 16.95
CA ALA A 20 -23.22 -1.67 16.46
C ALA A 20 -23.36 -3.04 17.13
N GLY A 21 -22.25 -3.79 17.24
CA GLY A 21 -22.22 -5.08 17.91
C GLY A 21 -22.73 -4.99 19.34
N ARG A 22 -22.19 -4.07 20.14
CA ARG A 22 -22.66 -3.85 21.52
C ARG A 22 -24.14 -3.46 21.60
N ARG A 23 -24.60 -2.54 20.74
CA ARG A 23 -26.00 -2.09 20.71
C ARG A 23 -26.98 -3.23 20.40
N HIS A 24 -26.56 -4.19 19.59
CA HIS A 24 -27.42 -5.27 19.10
C HIS A 24 -27.12 -6.63 19.74
N GLY A 25 -26.34 -6.67 20.82
CA GLY A 25 -26.10 -7.91 21.58
C GLY A 25 -25.16 -8.91 20.89
N ALA A 26 -24.22 -8.45 20.06
CA ALA A 26 -23.21 -9.31 19.47
C ALA A 26 -22.34 -9.99 20.54
N VAL A 27 -22.13 -11.30 20.41
CA VAL A 27 -21.35 -12.12 21.36
C VAL A 27 -19.86 -12.22 20.99
N GLY A 28 -19.45 -11.61 19.88
CA GLY A 28 -18.08 -11.69 19.39
C GLY A 28 -17.76 -10.64 18.33
N TYR A 29 -16.47 -10.53 18.02
CA TYR A 29 -15.93 -9.55 17.08
C TYR A 29 -14.96 -10.23 16.13
N LEU A 30 -15.28 -10.25 14.83
CA LEU A 30 -14.41 -10.82 13.80
C LEU A 30 -13.74 -9.69 13.01
N ASN A 31 -12.42 -9.62 13.08
CA ASN A 31 -11.62 -8.72 12.26
C ASN A 31 -11.00 -9.50 11.11
N THR A 32 -11.39 -9.18 9.88
CA THR A 32 -10.96 -9.91 8.68
C THR A 32 -9.95 -9.11 7.87
N GLU A 33 -8.92 -9.80 7.41
CA GLU A 33 -7.95 -9.31 6.43
C GLU A 33 -8.04 -10.23 5.21
N TRP A 34 -8.27 -9.65 4.03
CA TRP A 34 -8.63 -10.38 2.82
C TRP A 34 -7.51 -10.38 1.79
N GLY A 35 -7.43 -11.51 1.07
CA GLY A 35 -6.35 -11.84 0.13
C GLY A 35 -6.49 -11.34 -1.31
N ASP A 36 -7.33 -10.34 -1.57
CA ASP A 36 -7.73 -9.97 -2.93
C ASP A 36 -6.54 -9.69 -3.87
N GLY A 37 -6.60 -10.22 -5.08
CA GLY A 37 -5.59 -9.96 -6.13
C GLY A 37 -4.22 -10.58 -5.87
N GLY A 38 -4.18 -11.75 -5.20
CA GLY A 38 -2.93 -12.46 -4.89
C GLY A 38 -2.25 -12.02 -3.60
N HIS A 39 -2.95 -11.20 -2.80
CA HIS A 39 -2.54 -10.72 -1.48
C HIS A 39 -1.11 -10.14 -1.40
N PRO A 40 -0.81 -9.06 -2.16
CA PRO A 40 0.50 -8.41 -2.12
C PRO A 40 0.72 -7.52 -0.88
N GLN A 41 -0.34 -7.23 -0.10
CA GLN A 41 -0.24 -6.49 1.15
C GLN A 41 0.39 -7.40 2.22
N PRO A 42 1.51 -7.00 2.85
CA PRO A 42 2.13 -7.82 3.86
C PRO A 42 1.45 -7.68 5.23
N LEU A 43 1.64 -8.68 6.08
CA LEU A 43 1.07 -8.75 7.43
C LEU A 43 1.40 -7.52 8.29
N ALA A 44 2.60 -6.95 8.14
CA ALA A 44 3.03 -5.77 8.89
C ALA A 44 2.05 -4.58 8.81
N VAL A 45 1.34 -4.43 7.69
CA VAL A 45 0.33 -3.37 7.48
C VAL A 45 -0.92 -3.59 8.34
N SER A 46 -1.20 -4.84 8.70
CA SER A 46 -2.45 -5.24 9.35
C SER A 46 -2.39 -5.19 10.89
N TYR A 47 -1.20 -5.06 11.49
CA TYR A 47 -1.09 -5.03 12.96
C TYR A 47 -1.77 -3.83 13.62
N LEU A 48 -1.78 -2.65 12.96
CA LEU A 48 -2.53 -1.47 13.45
C LEU A 48 -4.04 -1.76 13.55
N PRO A 49 -4.73 -2.15 12.47
CA PRO A 49 -6.15 -2.49 12.56
C PRO A 49 -6.42 -3.74 13.42
N TYR A 50 -5.48 -4.70 13.53
CA TYR A 50 -5.62 -5.83 14.46
C TYR A 50 -5.63 -5.39 15.91
N LEU A 51 -4.64 -4.58 16.33
CA LEU A 51 -4.59 -4.04 17.68
C LEU A 51 -5.84 -3.21 18.00
N MET A 52 -6.27 -2.37 17.06
CA MET A 52 -7.48 -1.58 17.24
C MET A 52 -8.73 -2.45 17.36
N GLY A 53 -8.87 -3.48 16.51
CA GLY A 53 -9.99 -4.42 16.61
C GLY A 53 -10.01 -5.16 17.96
N ALA A 54 -8.84 -5.60 18.45
CA ALA A 54 -8.71 -6.24 19.75
C ALA A 54 -9.05 -5.30 20.93
N GLY A 55 -8.58 -4.05 20.88
CA GLY A 55 -8.91 -3.06 21.91
C GLY A 55 -10.40 -2.70 21.92
N LEU A 56 -10.99 -2.49 20.74
CA LEU A 56 -12.41 -2.15 20.61
C LEU A 56 -13.34 -3.31 20.97
N SER A 57 -12.96 -4.56 20.72
CA SER A 57 -13.78 -5.72 21.08
C SER A 57 -13.83 -5.94 22.60
N TRP A 58 -12.79 -5.51 23.33
CA TRP A 58 -12.70 -5.69 24.78
C TRP A 58 -13.20 -4.48 25.57
N CYS A 59 -12.70 -3.27 25.27
CA CYS A 59 -12.92 -2.06 26.06
C CYS A 59 -13.17 -0.82 25.19
N SER A 60 -14.14 -0.88 24.27
CA SER A 60 -14.45 0.22 23.35
C SER A 60 -14.62 1.61 23.97
N ASP A 61 -15.15 1.72 25.19
CA ASP A 61 -15.38 3.00 25.87
C ASP A 61 -14.09 3.69 26.34
N SER A 62 -13.04 2.91 26.62
CA SER A 62 -11.75 3.40 27.13
C SER A 62 -10.60 3.20 26.12
N PHE A 63 -10.92 2.86 24.86
CA PHE A 63 -9.89 2.63 23.85
C PHE A 63 -9.26 3.96 23.41
N GLU A 64 -7.93 4.05 23.53
CA GLU A 64 -7.16 5.24 23.16
C GLU A 64 -6.26 4.98 21.94
N GLU A 65 -6.57 5.63 20.81
CA GLU A 65 -5.75 5.53 19.59
C GLU A 65 -4.30 6.00 19.79
N GLY A 66 -4.08 6.95 20.70
CA GLY A 66 -2.75 7.45 21.04
C GLY A 66 -1.80 6.38 21.58
N LEU A 67 -2.34 5.29 22.16
CA LEU A 67 -1.57 4.19 22.71
C LEU A 67 -1.18 3.13 21.66
N MET A 68 -1.74 3.19 20.44
CA MET A 68 -1.48 2.17 19.42
C MET A 68 0.00 2.08 19.03
N ALA A 69 0.65 3.22 18.84
CA ALA A 69 2.07 3.23 18.48
C ALA A 69 2.96 2.69 19.61
N PRO A 70 2.87 3.18 20.87
CA PRO A 70 3.59 2.59 22.00
C PRO A 70 3.38 1.08 22.17
N VAL A 71 2.13 0.60 22.08
CA VAL A 71 1.79 -0.82 22.27
C VAL A 71 2.40 -1.68 21.16
N LEU A 72 2.20 -1.33 19.88
CA LEU A 72 2.80 -2.09 18.78
C LEU A 72 4.33 -2.06 18.84
N SER A 73 4.91 -0.93 19.20
CA SER A 73 6.35 -0.80 19.35
C SER A 73 6.93 -1.70 20.44
N ARG A 74 6.19 -1.91 21.53
CA ARG A 74 6.60 -2.82 22.61
C ARG A 74 6.39 -4.28 22.24
N ASP A 75 5.18 -4.64 21.78
CA ASP A 75 4.73 -6.05 21.76
C ASP A 75 4.89 -6.74 20.40
N VAL A 76 4.93 -5.97 19.31
CA VAL A 76 4.94 -6.52 17.94
C VAL A 76 6.24 -6.18 17.23
N PHE A 77 6.61 -4.90 17.20
CA PHE A 77 7.77 -4.41 16.47
C PHE A 77 9.04 -4.40 17.32
N TYR A 78 8.96 -4.56 18.64
CA TYR A 78 10.12 -4.53 19.55
C TYR A 78 11.08 -3.35 19.22
N ASP A 79 10.53 -2.20 18.86
CA ASP A 79 11.25 -1.01 18.36
C ASP A 79 11.10 0.13 19.37
N PRO A 80 12.10 0.38 20.24
CA PRO A 80 12.00 1.39 21.29
C PRO A 80 11.91 2.82 20.73
N THR A 81 12.25 3.02 19.45
CA THR A 81 12.17 4.35 18.80
C THR A 81 10.73 4.71 18.39
N GLN A 82 9.83 3.72 18.37
CA GLN A 82 8.47 3.78 17.84
C GLN A 82 8.35 4.18 16.36
N ARG A 83 9.46 4.18 15.62
CA ARG A 83 9.50 4.64 14.23
C ARG A 83 8.76 3.67 13.31
N MET A 84 8.82 2.36 13.58
CA MET A 84 8.05 1.37 12.80
C MET A 84 6.55 1.60 12.89
N ALA A 85 6.01 1.74 14.11
CA ALA A 85 4.58 1.93 14.30
C ALA A 85 4.10 3.28 13.73
N LYS A 86 4.89 4.35 13.91
CA LYS A 86 4.60 5.67 13.34
C LYS A 86 4.65 5.65 11.81
N ALA A 87 5.64 4.99 11.22
CA ALA A 87 5.74 4.83 9.77
C ALA A 87 4.58 4.01 9.21
N ALA A 88 4.21 2.90 9.84
CA ALA A 88 3.05 2.09 9.44
C ALA A 88 1.75 2.92 9.46
N LEU A 89 1.53 3.71 10.51
CA LEU A 89 0.37 4.59 10.61
C LEU A 89 0.37 5.65 9.51
N GLY A 90 1.50 6.32 9.29
CA GLY A 90 1.66 7.32 8.24
C GLY A 90 1.42 6.74 6.84
N LEU A 91 1.98 5.57 6.57
CA LEU A 91 1.79 4.85 5.30
C LEU A 91 0.31 4.54 5.03
N GLY A 92 -0.45 4.03 6.00
CA GLY A 92 -1.86 3.75 5.79
C GLY A 92 -2.77 4.98 5.68
N LEU A 93 -2.25 6.18 5.98
CA LEU A 93 -2.91 7.46 5.75
C LEU A 93 -2.39 8.19 4.49
N ALA A 94 -1.29 7.73 3.90
CA ALA A 94 -0.63 8.39 2.77
C ALA A 94 -1.55 8.58 1.57
N HIS A 95 -2.52 7.69 1.35
CA HIS A 95 -3.48 7.78 0.25
C HIS A 95 -4.30 9.08 0.24
N ARG A 96 -4.46 9.76 1.39
CA ARG A 96 -5.19 11.03 1.51
C ARG A 96 -4.55 12.17 0.71
N THR A 97 -3.23 12.15 0.58
CA THR A 97 -2.45 13.17 -0.15
C THR A 97 -2.78 13.22 -1.64
N LEU A 98 -3.33 12.12 -2.20
CA LEU A 98 -3.80 12.08 -3.57
C LEU A 98 -5.06 12.94 -3.79
N ASN A 99 -5.78 13.28 -2.72
CA ASN A 99 -7.08 13.95 -2.76
C ASN A 99 -8.05 13.31 -3.76
N HIS A 100 -8.09 11.97 -3.76
CA HIS A 100 -8.90 11.19 -4.68
C HIS A 100 -9.59 10.05 -3.92
N TYR A 101 -10.91 9.96 -4.07
CA TYR A 101 -11.69 8.87 -3.50
C TYR A 101 -11.95 7.79 -4.54
N ALA A 102 -11.64 6.55 -4.18
CA ALA A 102 -12.10 5.35 -4.89
C ALA A 102 -12.69 4.36 -3.87
N PRO A 103 -13.84 3.73 -4.16
CA PRO A 103 -14.44 2.75 -3.25
C PRO A 103 -13.58 1.47 -3.19
N ASN A 104 -13.39 0.92 -1.99
CA ASN A 104 -12.73 -0.38 -1.72
C ASN A 104 -11.28 -0.54 -2.24
N VAL A 105 -10.63 0.56 -2.60
CA VAL A 105 -9.28 0.54 -3.18
C VAL A 105 -8.57 1.86 -2.87
N THR A 106 -7.24 1.87 -2.97
CA THR A 106 -6.46 3.13 -3.04
C THR A 106 -5.69 3.16 -4.36
N PRO A 107 -5.50 4.33 -5.00
CA PRO A 107 -4.66 4.42 -6.20
C PRO A 107 -3.22 3.93 -5.95
N LEU A 108 -2.71 4.12 -4.72
CA LEU A 108 -1.40 3.61 -4.30
C LEU A 108 -1.28 2.08 -4.41
N GLY A 109 -2.38 1.34 -4.22
CA GLY A 109 -2.43 -0.09 -4.52
C GLY A 109 -2.77 -0.38 -5.98
N ALA A 110 -3.83 0.23 -6.49
CA ALA A 110 -4.42 -0.18 -7.76
C ALA A 110 -3.57 0.12 -8.99
N VAL A 111 -2.79 1.21 -9.02
CA VAL A 111 -2.03 1.57 -10.23
C VAL A 111 -0.99 0.51 -10.56
N ILE A 112 -0.13 0.16 -9.60
CA ILE A 112 0.92 -0.84 -9.82
C ILE A 112 0.31 -2.21 -10.16
N ALA A 113 -0.78 -2.60 -9.49
CA ALA A 113 -1.40 -3.92 -9.64
C ALA A 113 -2.46 -4.02 -10.75
N ALA A 114 -2.73 -2.95 -11.50
CA ALA A 114 -3.77 -2.97 -12.51
C ALA A 114 -3.51 -4.05 -13.58
N PRO A 115 -4.45 -4.95 -13.85
CA PRO A 115 -4.26 -5.98 -14.84
C PRO A 115 -4.13 -5.38 -16.25
N PRO A 116 -3.37 -6.01 -17.17
CA PRO A 116 -3.40 -5.67 -18.58
C PRO A 116 -4.85 -5.68 -19.10
N PRO A 117 -5.32 -4.65 -19.84
CA PRO A 117 -6.73 -4.54 -20.24
C PRO A 117 -7.28 -5.78 -20.95
N ARG A 118 -6.44 -6.47 -21.74
CA ARG A 118 -6.79 -7.70 -22.46
C ARG A 118 -7.23 -8.85 -21.55
N LEU A 119 -6.83 -8.87 -20.28
CA LEU A 119 -7.23 -9.91 -19.32
C LEU A 119 -8.66 -9.70 -18.80
N ARG A 120 -9.27 -8.52 -19.00
CA ARG A 120 -10.64 -8.19 -18.57
C ARG A 120 -10.94 -8.40 -17.07
N GLU A 121 -9.89 -8.45 -16.26
CA GLU A 121 -9.99 -8.58 -14.81
C GLU A 121 -10.62 -7.34 -14.17
N LEU A 122 -11.55 -7.56 -13.24
CA LEU A 122 -12.29 -6.48 -12.59
C LEU A 122 -11.51 -5.82 -11.46
N VAL A 123 -10.63 -6.59 -10.80
CA VAL A 123 -9.80 -6.09 -9.70
C VAL A 123 -8.83 -5.03 -10.22
N CYS A 124 -8.79 -3.87 -9.58
CA CYS A 124 -7.90 -2.76 -9.94
C CYS A 124 -8.06 -2.22 -11.37
N ARG A 125 -9.19 -2.50 -12.06
CA ARG A 125 -9.43 -2.12 -13.47
C ARG A 125 -9.21 -0.65 -13.81
N ASP A 126 -9.43 0.24 -12.85
CA ASP A 126 -9.29 1.69 -13.02
C ASP A 126 -7.88 2.20 -12.68
N GLY A 127 -6.97 1.33 -12.23
CA GLY A 127 -5.63 1.70 -11.82
C GLY A 127 -4.86 2.48 -12.89
N LEU A 128 -4.90 2.02 -14.14
CA LEU A 128 -4.24 2.68 -15.27
C LEU A 128 -4.99 3.91 -15.80
N LYS A 129 -6.12 4.28 -15.18
CA LYS A 129 -6.89 5.50 -15.54
C LYS A 129 -6.70 6.62 -14.53
N TYR A 130 -6.10 6.36 -13.37
CA TYR A 130 -5.97 7.39 -12.32
C TYR A 130 -5.05 8.55 -12.70
N TYR A 131 -4.11 8.36 -13.63
CA TYR A 131 -3.22 9.42 -14.08
C TYR A 131 -3.94 10.64 -14.69
N THR A 132 -5.14 10.45 -15.26
CA THR A 132 -5.98 11.56 -15.78
C THR A 132 -6.86 12.19 -14.70
N ARG A 133 -7.09 11.48 -13.59
CA ARG A 133 -8.04 11.87 -12.54
C ARG A 133 -7.37 12.52 -11.33
N ILE A 134 -6.06 12.37 -11.20
CA ILE A 134 -5.29 12.84 -10.05
C ILE A 134 -4.27 13.88 -10.54
N PRO A 135 -4.31 15.13 -10.05
CA PRO A 135 -3.34 16.16 -10.42
C PRO A 135 -1.90 15.75 -10.13
N GLU A 136 -0.95 16.14 -11.00
CA GLU A 136 0.48 15.86 -10.86
C GLU A 136 1.01 16.25 -9.46
N GLN A 137 0.63 17.43 -8.95
CA GLN A 137 1.05 17.93 -7.64
C GLN A 137 0.64 16.98 -6.50
N ASN A 138 -0.56 16.40 -6.57
CA ASN A 138 -1.04 15.47 -5.53
C ASN A 138 -0.29 14.14 -5.61
N ILE A 139 0.02 13.66 -6.82
CA ILE A 139 0.84 12.45 -7.01
C ILE A 139 2.25 12.66 -6.42
N ARG A 140 2.86 13.84 -6.64
CA ARG A 140 4.17 14.18 -6.08
C ARG A 140 4.15 14.25 -4.55
N ARG A 141 3.14 14.91 -3.96
CA ARG A 141 2.94 14.95 -2.50
C ARG A 141 2.76 13.54 -1.92
N ALA A 142 2.01 12.67 -2.60
CA ALA A 142 1.85 11.29 -2.18
C ALA A 142 3.15 10.49 -2.24
N LEU A 143 3.96 10.69 -3.28
CA LEU A 143 5.28 10.10 -3.37
C LEU A 143 6.21 10.60 -2.24
N GLU A 144 6.25 11.90 -2.00
CA GLU A 144 7.02 12.52 -0.91
C GLU A 144 6.59 12.01 0.46
N GLU A 145 5.28 11.85 0.69
CA GLU A 145 4.73 11.26 1.90
C GLU A 145 5.25 9.84 2.11
N VAL A 146 5.11 8.97 1.10
CA VAL A 146 5.57 7.58 1.18
C VAL A 146 7.08 7.51 1.44
N GLU A 147 7.89 8.30 0.72
CA GLU A 147 9.35 8.33 0.92
C GLU A 147 9.73 8.90 2.29
N ARG A 148 8.98 9.87 2.84
CA ARG A 148 9.19 10.38 4.20
C ARG A 148 8.94 9.29 5.24
N GLN A 149 7.88 8.49 5.08
CA GLN A 149 7.62 7.38 6.00
C GLN A 149 8.67 6.26 5.87
N ARG A 150 9.21 6.03 4.66
CA ARG A 150 10.35 5.12 4.47
C ARG A 150 11.61 5.61 5.16
N ALA A 151 11.92 6.91 5.08
CA ALA A 151 13.05 7.50 5.80
C ALA A 151 12.86 7.46 7.32
N LEU A 152 11.61 7.57 7.81
CA LEU A 152 11.31 7.35 9.22
C LEU A 152 11.58 5.89 9.63
N LEU A 153 11.06 4.95 8.84
CA LEU A 153 11.22 3.51 9.04
C LEU A 153 12.69 3.08 9.05
N SER A 154 13.54 3.64 8.19
CA SER A 154 14.97 3.29 8.13
C SER A 154 15.75 3.64 9.41
N GLY A 155 15.22 4.53 10.25
CA GLY A 155 15.82 4.84 11.55
C GLY A 155 15.29 3.99 12.71
N ALA A 156 14.40 3.04 12.44
CA ALA A 156 13.89 2.13 13.47
C ALA A 156 14.96 1.17 13.99
N ARG A 157 14.73 0.61 15.18
CA ARG A 157 15.63 -0.35 15.82
C ARG A 157 14.85 -1.59 16.27
N PRO A 158 14.39 -2.44 15.32
CA PRO A 158 13.70 -3.68 15.68
C PRO A 158 14.61 -4.57 16.54
N GLY A 159 14.12 -4.97 17.71
CA GLY A 159 14.89 -5.74 18.69
C GLY A 159 14.84 -7.26 18.47
N THR A 160 14.08 -7.74 17.49
CA THR A 160 13.93 -9.18 17.21
C THR A 160 13.97 -9.47 15.71
N ARG A 161 14.32 -10.71 15.35
CA ARG A 161 14.30 -11.18 13.97
C ARG A 161 12.91 -11.07 13.33
N ALA A 162 11.86 -11.36 14.09
CA ALA A 162 10.48 -11.21 13.61
C ALA A 162 10.17 -9.74 13.27
N ALA A 163 10.61 -8.81 14.12
CA ALA A 163 10.43 -7.38 13.88
C ALA A 163 11.24 -6.87 12.67
N GLU A 164 12.46 -7.36 12.43
CA GLU A 164 13.22 -7.05 11.22
C GLU A 164 12.46 -7.44 9.95
N ILE A 165 11.81 -8.61 9.95
CA ILE A 165 10.97 -9.05 8.83
C ILE A 165 9.77 -8.10 8.65
N LEU A 166 9.13 -7.67 9.75
CA LEU A 166 8.05 -6.69 9.68
C LEU A 166 8.52 -5.31 9.15
N ALA A 167 9.74 -4.89 9.45
CA ALA A 167 10.32 -3.67 8.89
C ALA A 167 10.54 -3.80 7.38
N LEU A 168 11.07 -4.95 6.94
CA LEU A 168 11.24 -5.27 5.52
C LEU A 168 9.89 -5.29 4.79
N GLU A 169 8.87 -5.88 5.39
CA GLU A 169 7.49 -5.90 4.88
C GLU A 169 6.95 -4.48 4.62
N LEU A 170 7.08 -3.59 5.60
CA LEU A 170 6.65 -2.20 5.47
C LEU A 170 7.41 -1.45 4.36
N ASP A 171 8.73 -1.64 4.25
CA ASP A 171 9.52 -1.01 3.18
C ASP A 171 9.12 -1.52 1.79
N LEU A 172 8.94 -2.84 1.62
CA LEU A 172 8.51 -3.44 0.35
C LEU A 172 7.14 -2.89 -0.09
N ALA A 173 6.18 -2.86 0.83
CA ALA A 173 4.86 -2.30 0.57
C ALA A 173 4.93 -0.80 0.19
N ALA A 174 5.75 -0.03 0.91
CA ALA A 174 5.96 1.39 0.63
C ALA A 174 6.62 1.61 -0.75
N ARG A 175 7.61 0.80 -1.12
CA ARG A 175 8.23 0.84 -2.46
C ARG A 175 7.24 0.54 -3.56
N MET A 176 6.35 -0.45 -3.37
CA MET A 176 5.29 -0.72 -4.35
C MET A 176 4.30 0.45 -4.45
N ALA A 177 3.90 1.06 -3.33
CA ALA A 177 3.06 2.26 -3.35
C ALA A 177 3.74 3.46 -4.04
N ALA A 178 5.04 3.64 -3.83
CA ALA A 178 5.83 4.67 -4.51
C ALA A 178 5.88 4.44 -6.04
N GLN A 179 5.95 3.18 -6.49
CA GLN A 179 5.84 2.85 -7.92
C GLN A 179 4.50 3.26 -8.50
N SER A 180 3.38 3.10 -7.79
CA SER A 180 2.08 3.60 -8.24
C SER A 180 2.12 5.11 -8.55
N CYS A 181 2.76 5.92 -7.71
CA CYS A 181 2.96 7.34 -8.02
C CYS A 181 3.84 7.57 -9.24
N LYS A 182 4.97 6.87 -9.34
CA LYS A 182 5.92 6.99 -10.47
C LYS A 182 5.28 6.58 -11.81
N ILE A 183 4.45 5.54 -11.81
CA ILE A 183 3.70 5.08 -12.98
C ILE A 183 2.72 6.16 -13.42
N MET A 184 1.94 6.77 -12.50
CA MET A 184 1.02 7.85 -12.87
C MET A 184 1.76 9.06 -13.45
N LEU A 185 2.89 9.46 -12.87
CA LEU A 185 3.71 10.57 -13.40
C LEU A 185 4.27 10.24 -14.79
N TRP A 186 4.70 9.00 -15.02
CA TRP A 186 5.13 8.52 -16.33
C TRP A 186 3.99 8.53 -17.35
N GLN A 187 2.80 8.08 -16.98
CA GLN A 187 1.61 8.12 -17.83
C GLN A 187 1.21 9.56 -18.18
N GLN A 188 1.28 10.49 -17.23
CA GLN A 188 1.08 11.93 -17.49
C GLN A 188 2.12 12.49 -18.47
N ALA A 189 3.39 12.08 -18.35
CA ALA A 189 4.42 12.49 -19.29
C ALA A 189 4.16 11.96 -20.72
N LEU A 190 3.70 10.70 -20.85
CA LEU A 190 3.29 10.14 -22.14
C LEU A 190 2.10 10.88 -22.74
N ALA A 191 1.05 11.11 -21.95
CA ALA A 191 -0.16 11.80 -22.41
C ALA A 191 0.11 13.25 -22.83
N ALA A 192 1.10 13.91 -22.22
CA ALA A 192 1.54 15.25 -22.57
C ALA A 192 2.58 15.31 -23.70
N GLY A 193 2.91 14.18 -24.35
CA GLY A 193 3.92 14.13 -25.43
C GLY A 193 5.35 14.41 -24.96
N LYS A 194 5.64 14.36 -23.66
CA LYS A 194 6.97 14.67 -23.07
C LYS A 194 7.90 13.46 -23.17
N GLU A 195 8.25 13.03 -24.39
CA GLU A 195 8.96 11.78 -24.63
C GLU A 195 10.27 11.62 -23.84
N GLY A 196 11.09 12.68 -23.79
CA GLY A 196 12.37 12.63 -23.08
C GLY A 196 12.21 12.42 -21.57
N LEU A 197 11.16 13.00 -20.98
CA LEU A 197 10.81 12.76 -19.57
C LEU A 197 10.26 11.34 -19.39
N ALA A 198 9.36 10.91 -20.27
CA ALA A 198 8.77 9.57 -20.22
C ALA A 198 9.85 8.47 -20.32
N ARG A 199 10.80 8.59 -21.25
CA ARG A 199 11.94 7.66 -21.39
C ARG A 199 12.79 7.59 -20.11
N ARG A 200 13.08 8.73 -19.49
CA ARG A 200 13.85 8.81 -18.24
C ARG A 200 13.14 8.13 -17.08
N LEU A 201 11.84 8.42 -16.92
CA LEU A 201 11.02 7.82 -15.87
C LEU A 201 10.89 6.31 -16.07
N ALA A 202 10.69 5.85 -17.31
CA ALA A 202 10.63 4.43 -17.65
C ALA A 202 11.94 3.70 -17.34
N GLY A 203 13.08 4.27 -17.73
CA GLY A 203 14.40 3.69 -17.44
C GLY A 203 14.64 3.51 -15.94
N ARG A 204 14.27 4.51 -15.12
CA ARG A 204 14.35 4.41 -13.65
C ARG A 204 13.35 3.38 -13.10
N GLY A 205 12.10 3.44 -13.51
CA GLY A 205 11.04 2.55 -13.04
C GLY A 205 11.33 1.08 -13.34
N MET A 206 11.89 0.75 -14.51
CA MET A 206 12.29 -0.63 -14.84
C MET A 206 13.37 -1.19 -13.91
N ARG A 207 14.36 -0.38 -13.52
CA ARG A 207 15.42 -0.80 -12.58
C ARG A 207 14.84 -1.04 -11.19
N GLU A 208 14.11 -0.06 -10.68
CA GLU A 208 13.51 -0.13 -9.34
C GLU A 208 12.50 -1.29 -9.22
N LEU A 209 11.69 -1.56 -10.26
CA LEU A 209 10.77 -2.70 -10.27
C LEU A 209 11.51 -4.06 -10.34
N ARG A 210 12.67 -4.13 -10.99
CA ARG A 210 13.48 -5.35 -11.03
C ARG A 210 14.09 -5.65 -9.67
N GLU A 211 14.62 -4.63 -9.01
CA GLU A 211 15.12 -4.74 -7.63
C GLU A 211 13.99 -5.15 -6.68
N LEU A 212 12.82 -4.51 -6.79
CA LEU A 212 11.65 -4.81 -5.97
C LEU A 212 11.14 -6.23 -6.17
N ASP A 213 11.09 -6.75 -7.40
CA ASP A 213 10.73 -8.15 -7.68
C ASP A 213 11.74 -9.12 -7.06
N GLY A 214 13.04 -8.82 -7.15
CA GLY A 214 14.10 -9.61 -6.51
C GLY A 214 13.97 -9.65 -4.99
N ASP A 215 13.77 -8.49 -4.36
CA ASP A 215 13.59 -8.38 -2.91
C ASP A 215 12.31 -9.09 -2.44
N PHE A 216 11.20 -8.92 -3.16
CA PHE A 216 9.93 -9.56 -2.83
C PHE A 216 10.03 -11.08 -2.92
N ARG A 217 10.70 -11.62 -3.95
CA ARG A 217 10.97 -13.07 -4.08
C ARG A 217 11.84 -13.62 -2.95
N ARG A 218 12.80 -12.85 -2.45
CA ARG A 218 13.63 -13.24 -1.30
C ARG A 218 12.85 -13.23 0.01
N TYR A 219 11.98 -12.24 0.19
CA TYR A 219 11.14 -12.11 1.37
C TYR A 219 10.04 -13.19 1.42
N TRP A 220 9.40 -13.49 0.29
CA TRP A 220 8.18 -14.29 0.23
C TRP A 220 8.24 -15.65 0.97
N PRO A 221 9.30 -16.46 0.86
CA PRO A 221 9.41 -17.75 1.56
C PRO A 221 9.47 -17.63 3.09
N LEU A 222 9.80 -16.45 3.62
CA LEU A 222 9.79 -16.20 5.07
C LEU A 222 8.37 -16.20 5.65
N ARG A 223 7.34 -16.05 4.79
CA ARG A 223 5.93 -15.98 5.19
C ARG A 223 5.03 -16.98 4.50
N ASN A 224 5.31 -17.30 3.24
CA ASN A 224 4.39 -18.02 2.38
C ASN A 224 5.01 -19.32 1.86
N LYS A 225 4.19 -20.37 1.79
CA LYS A 225 4.62 -21.69 1.27
C LYS A 225 4.67 -21.74 -0.27
N GLY A 226 3.86 -20.93 -0.95
CA GLY A 226 3.76 -20.90 -2.42
C GLY A 226 4.84 -20.04 -3.08
N THR A 227 4.86 -20.01 -4.41
CA THR A 227 5.73 -19.12 -5.19
C THR A 227 5.11 -17.72 -5.32
N THR A 228 5.90 -16.73 -5.73
CA THR A 228 5.41 -15.36 -5.99
C THR A 228 4.70 -15.20 -7.34
N GLU A 229 4.65 -16.24 -8.17
CA GLU A 229 4.23 -16.15 -9.58
C GLU A 229 2.87 -15.46 -9.76
N LYS A 230 1.91 -15.75 -8.87
CA LYS A 230 0.57 -15.16 -8.87
C LYS A 230 0.49 -13.85 -8.07
N SER A 231 1.36 -13.66 -7.10
CA SER A 231 1.29 -12.57 -6.12
C SER A 231 2.09 -11.32 -6.53
N SER A 232 3.02 -11.44 -7.48
CA SER A 232 3.82 -10.31 -7.98
C SER A 232 3.83 -10.15 -9.50
N ALA A 233 2.94 -10.85 -10.23
CA ALA A 233 2.84 -10.78 -11.70
C ALA A 233 2.76 -9.33 -12.22
N PHE A 234 2.10 -8.46 -11.46
CA PHE A 234 1.97 -7.03 -11.80
C PHE A 234 3.30 -6.27 -11.89
N LEU A 235 4.34 -6.68 -11.17
CA LEU A 235 5.67 -6.08 -11.30
C LEU A 235 6.22 -6.31 -12.71
N GLY A 236 5.99 -7.50 -13.26
CA GLY A 236 6.33 -7.84 -14.65
C GLY A 236 5.52 -7.03 -15.66
N TRP A 237 4.20 -6.90 -15.44
CA TRP A 237 3.33 -6.11 -16.32
C TRP A 237 3.77 -4.64 -16.39
N ARG A 238 4.06 -4.01 -15.24
CA ARG A 238 4.50 -2.61 -15.21
C ARG A 238 5.88 -2.40 -15.84
N ARG A 239 6.80 -3.35 -15.70
CA ARG A 239 8.08 -3.33 -16.42
C ARG A 239 7.88 -3.37 -17.94
N GLU A 240 6.96 -4.20 -18.40
CA GLU A 240 6.64 -4.30 -19.82
C GLU A 240 5.99 -3.03 -20.36
N ASP A 241 5.10 -2.41 -19.58
CA ASP A 241 4.50 -1.11 -19.92
C ASP A 241 5.57 -0.03 -20.09
N TYR A 242 6.52 0.06 -19.15
CA TYR A 242 7.67 0.96 -19.27
C TYR A 242 8.53 0.67 -20.50
N ARG A 243 8.81 -0.60 -20.78
CA ARG A 243 9.64 -1.01 -21.92
C ARG A 243 9.00 -0.62 -23.26
N ARG A 244 7.69 -0.76 -23.39
CA ARG A 244 6.97 -0.46 -24.63
C ARG A 244 6.55 1.01 -24.76
N GLY A 245 6.58 1.79 -23.68
CA GLY A 245 6.08 3.16 -23.71
C GLY A 245 4.56 3.25 -23.86
N VAL A 246 3.81 2.23 -23.40
CA VAL A 246 2.38 2.10 -23.72
C VAL A 246 1.50 2.86 -22.73
N LEU A 247 0.65 3.74 -23.26
CA LEU A 247 -0.45 4.35 -22.53
C LEU A 247 -1.76 3.62 -22.86
N HIS A 248 -2.23 2.77 -21.95
CA HIS A 248 -3.39 1.87 -22.21
C HIS A 248 -4.73 2.58 -22.36
N PHE A 249 -4.86 3.79 -21.81
CA PHE A 249 -6.10 4.58 -21.86
C PHE A 249 -5.77 6.02 -22.24
N PRO A 250 -5.40 6.31 -23.51
CA PRO A 250 -5.11 7.66 -23.95
C PRO A 250 -6.40 8.52 -23.90
N LEU A 251 -6.26 9.81 -23.63
CA LEU A 251 -7.36 10.75 -23.81
C LEU A 251 -7.68 10.88 -25.31
N PRO A 252 -8.94 11.14 -25.70
CA PRO A 252 -9.26 11.47 -27.09
C PRO A 252 -8.39 12.64 -27.54
N VAL A 253 -7.83 12.53 -28.75
CA VAL A 253 -7.19 13.69 -29.39
C VAL A 253 -8.31 14.70 -29.65
N MET A 254 -8.22 15.88 -29.03
CA MET A 254 -9.12 17.00 -29.34
C MET A 254 -8.80 17.57 -30.72
#